data_AF-A0A957UX65-F1
#
_entry.id   AF-A0A957UX65-F1
#
_cell.length_a   1.000
_cell.length_b   1.000
_cell.length_c   1.000
_cell.angle_alpha   90.00
_cell.angle_beta   90.00
_cell.angle_gamma   90.00
#
_symmetry.space_group_name_H-M   'P 1'
#
loop_
_entity.id
_entity.type
_entity.pdbx_description
1 polymer ?
#
loop_
_entity_poly.entity_id
_entity_poly.type
_entity_poly.pdbx_seq_one_letter_code
_entity_poly.pdbx_strand_id
1 'polypeptide(L)'
;MQAKRKFLPILLVIIVTVLVVAACSGGGGGQGKTMFNLPSTPVNVDANGAASIYGIGLGQLLTPDQVQQLQALGQKVELRVGHNGIHVYVNGEDQAYLAWDDESAGNLQELLAGVPGAETAAQALPWLRRVGLGASINVPAASGAALDIPRWRGETAISPQQPETTKDPLALGVSFDESGSGSLGAIPGSVIASLTGGANPLQLDPATLAQLKGLGINALAVQTTPAGIELTVNGKKMPGIAYDSAYLARTLNLLPAVAGGAVPDDLLQMAAEQLPGLNVALNVDLTGQPTDFKLSELPVKIGDSGNLEVMGIAIPGVSLPADTLQQLRDLGVSQLAVNASTEALNLAVDGKALPSIRFAPGGLATIAGIAGAQSGISGDAINALLDTVLKDGLSTVVAVGDAATTEAAPVEASYAPAELGDMAAPVIKLNATLKDGQITSVGGLSAEQLAGLGVALPALPANVMQILGDLDAKTVGIVNTPNNLEISVNGAPVASIDYDAASLATALELAKPYLAGTPLEDPAVMQLIMDQILPIAPATDLNVQIAVE
;
A
#
# COMPACT_ATOMS: atom_id res chain seq x y z
N MET A 1 28.50 -43.94 -14.39
CA MET A 1 28.86 -42.53 -14.09
C MET A 1 27.86 -41.57 -14.77
N GLN A 2 26.62 -41.45 -14.28
CA GLN A 2 25.61 -40.53 -14.88
C GLN A 2 25.31 -39.28 -14.03
N ALA A 3 25.51 -39.32 -12.71
CA ALA A 3 25.24 -38.18 -11.82
C ALA A 3 26.01 -36.89 -12.19
N LYS A 4 27.23 -37.01 -12.73
CA LYS A 4 28.11 -35.87 -13.05
C LYS A 4 27.57 -34.92 -14.14
N ARG A 5 26.65 -35.37 -15.02
CA ARG A 5 26.09 -34.52 -16.09
C ARG A 5 24.90 -33.67 -15.65
N LYS A 6 24.25 -33.98 -14.52
CA LYS A 6 23.11 -33.19 -14.00
C LYS A 6 23.54 -32.11 -12.99
N PHE A 7 24.67 -32.30 -12.30
CA PHE A 7 25.08 -31.45 -11.18
C PHE A 7 25.28 -29.98 -11.56
N LEU A 8 25.90 -29.65 -12.71
CA LEU A 8 26.17 -28.26 -13.08
C LEU A 8 24.96 -27.47 -13.60
N PRO A 9 24.08 -27.99 -14.48
CA PRO A 9 22.83 -27.29 -14.77
C PRO A 9 21.93 -27.17 -13.53
N ILE A 10 21.97 -28.14 -12.60
CA ILE A 10 21.32 -27.99 -11.28
C ILE A 10 22.01 -26.90 -10.45
N LEU A 11 23.34 -26.77 -10.47
CA LEU A 11 24.04 -25.68 -9.77
C LEU A 11 23.72 -24.30 -10.38
N LEU A 12 23.66 -24.19 -11.71
CA LEU A 12 23.28 -22.94 -12.39
C LEU A 12 21.82 -22.58 -12.14
N VAL A 13 20.92 -23.56 -12.18
CA VAL A 13 19.53 -23.35 -11.75
C VAL A 13 19.48 -23.00 -10.27
N ILE A 14 20.26 -23.62 -9.38
CA ILE A 14 20.31 -23.22 -7.96
C ILE A 14 20.90 -21.81 -7.79
N ILE A 15 21.90 -21.39 -8.57
CA ILE A 15 22.45 -20.03 -8.50
C ILE A 15 21.42 -19.01 -9.02
N VAL A 16 20.79 -19.27 -10.17
CA VAL A 16 19.74 -18.40 -10.73
C VAL A 16 18.49 -18.40 -9.85
N THR A 17 18.05 -19.56 -9.35
CA THR A 17 16.93 -19.67 -8.40
C THR A 17 17.29 -19.05 -7.06
N VAL A 18 18.51 -19.16 -6.54
CA VAL A 18 18.92 -18.41 -5.33
C VAL A 18 18.96 -16.92 -5.62
N LEU A 19 19.39 -16.46 -6.79
CA LEU A 19 19.34 -15.04 -7.17
C LEU A 19 17.91 -14.51 -7.39
N VAL A 20 17.00 -15.34 -7.92
CA VAL A 20 15.58 -14.99 -8.17
C VAL A 20 14.73 -15.14 -6.90
N VAL A 21 15.02 -16.12 -6.05
CA VAL A 21 14.38 -16.28 -4.72
C VAL A 21 14.98 -15.29 -3.71
N ALA A 22 16.22 -14.83 -3.93
CA ALA A 22 16.81 -13.65 -3.28
C ALA A 22 16.20 -12.31 -3.75
N ALA A 23 15.18 -12.34 -4.63
CA ALA A 23 14.31 -11.19 -4.87
C ALA A 23 12.99 -11.23 -4.05
N CYS A 24 12.66 -12.35 -3.38
CA CYS A 24 11.31 -12.56 -2.83
C CYS A 24 11.19 -13.31 -1.47
N SER A 25 12.26 -13.56 -0.71
CA SER A 25 12.11 -14.32 0.56
C SER A 25 13.23 -14.12 1.58
N GLY A 26 12.94 -14.07 2.89
CA GLY A 26 14.05 -14.11 3.84
C GLY A 26 13.86 -14.48 5.30
N GLY A 27 14.86 -14.13 6.12
CA GLY A 27 14.76 -14.27 7.57
C GLY A 27 16.11 -14.34 8.28
N GLY A 28 16.18 -13.87 9.52
CA GLY A 28 17.43 -13.69 10.26
C GLY A 28 18.27 -14.98 10.38
N GLY A 29 19.57 -14.88 10.12
CA GLY A 29 20.52 -15.97 10.26
C GLY A 29 20.91 -16.26 11.71
N GLY A 30 21.21 -17.52 12.01
CA GLY A 30 21.73 -17.93 13.31
C GLY A 30 23.13 -17.37 13.64
N GLN A 31 23.58 -17.53 14.89
CA GLN A 31 24.95 -17.24 15.34
C GLN A 31 25.84 -18.50 15.43
N GLY A 32 25.40 -19.62 14.86
CA GLY A 32 26.15 -20.87 14.88
C GLY A 32 27.35 -20.84 13.95
N LYS A 33 28.11 -21.94 13.88
CA LYS A 33 29.28 -22.04 13.01
C LYS A 33 29.36 -23.42 12.37
N THR A 34 29.62 -23.46 11.07
CA THR A 34 30.02 -24.70 10.40
C THR A 34 31.24 -25.30 11.08
N MET A 35 31.17 -26.59 11.42
CA MET A 35 32.26 -27.31 12.09
C MET A 35 33.42 -27.61 11.13
N PHE A 36 33.12 -27.90 9.86
CA PHE A 36 34.14 -28.19 8.83
C PHE A 36 33.87 -27.42 7.56
N ASN A 37 34.71 -26.43 7.26
CA ASN A 37 34.65 -25.63 6.05
C ASN A 37 35.52 -26.23 4.95
N LEU A 38 34.91 -26.87 3.95
CA LEU A 38 35.65 -27.44 2.83
C LEU A 38 35.94 -26.38 1.75
N PRO A 39 37.10 -26.48 1.06
CA PRO A 39 37.41 -25.58 -0.06
C PRO A 39 36.38 -25.79 -1.19
N SER A 40 35.99 -24.70 -1.85
CA SER A 40 35.05 -24.77 -2.96
C SER A 40 35.60 -25.60 -4.11
N THR A 41 34.74 -26.39 -4.74
CA THR A 41 35.11 -27.10 -5.97
C THR A 41 35.15 -26.10 -7.13
N PRO A 42 36.31 -25.88 -7.77
CA PRO A 42 36.43 -24.93 -8.87
C PRO A 42 35.95 -25.56 -10.18
N VAL A 43 35.00 -24.89 -10.82
CA VAL A 43 34.54 -25.16 -12.19
C VAL A 43 35.12 -24.06 -13.06
N ASN A 44 36.23 -24.34 -13.75
CA ASN A 44 36.86 -23.40 -14.67
C ASN A 44 36.18 -23.54 -16.03
N VAL A 45 35.56 -22.47 -16.51
CA VAL A 45 34.93 -22.39 -17.84
C VAL A 45 35.83 -21.55 -18.75
N ASP A 46 36.01 -21.96 -20.01
CA ASP A 46 36.74 -21.19 -21.01
C ASP A 46 35.83 -20.20 -21.79
N ALA A 47 36.42 -19.41 -22.69
CA ALA A 47 35.68 -18.42 -23.49
C ALA A 47 34.65 -19.03 -24.46
N ASN A 48 34.71 -20.34 -24.72
CA ASN A 48 33.76 -21.07 -25.57
C ASN A 48 32.66 -21.77 -24.75
N GLY A 49 32.70 -21.65 -23.41
CA GLY A 49 31.76 -22.31 -22.51
C GLY A 49 32.10 -23.77 -22.17
N ALA A 50 33.31 -24.24 -22.49
CA ALA A 50 33.78 -25.56 -22.08
C ALA A 50 34.29 -25.51 -20.64
N ALA A 51 33.76 -26.39 -19.78
CA ALA A 51 34.12 -26.41 -18.37
C ALA A 51 35.07 -27.55 -18.00
N SER A 52 35.84 -27.36 -16.93
CA SER A 52 36.69 -28.36 -16.30
C SER A 52 36.65 -28.24 -14.78
N ILE A 53 36.80 -29.38 -14.08
CA ILE A 53 36.96 -29.43 -12.62
C ILE A 53 38.30 -30.11 -12.32
N TYR A 54 39.17 -29.43 -11.56
CA TYR A 54 40.54 -29.87 -11.27
C TYR A 54 41.32 -30.33 -12.54
N GLY A 55 41.13 -29.63 -13.66
CA GLY A 55 41.75 -29.97 -14.96
C GLY A 55 41.07 -31.11 -15.74
N ILE A 56 40.05 -31.76 -15.18
CA ILE A 56 39.26 -32.78 -15.88
C ILE A 56 38.15 -32.09 -16.66
N GLY A 57 38.21 -32.14 -18.00
CA GLY A 57 37.19 -31.58 -18.89
C GLY A 57 35.82 -32.25 -18.72
N LEU A 58 34.77 -31.43 -18.66
CA LEU A 58 33.37 -31.86 -18.56
C LEU A 58 32.59 -31.71 -19.87
N GLY A 59 33.15 -30.97 -20.84
CA GLY A 59 32.50 -30.61 -22.10
C GLY A 59 31.93 -29.19 -22.08
N GLN A 60 31.25 -28.81 -23.17
CA GLN A 60 30.53 -27.54 -23.27
C GLN A 60 29.31 -27.55 -22.35
N LEU A 61 29.22 -26.54 -21.49
CA LEU A 61 28.25 -26.44 -20.40
C LEU A 61 27.59 -25.07 -20.29
N LEU A 62 28.24 -24.03 -20.85
CA LEU A 62 27.67 -22.71 -21.09
C LEU A 62 27.74 -22.39 -22.59
N THR A 63 26.91 -21.45 -23.05
CA THR A 63 27.11 -20.78 -24.34
C THR A 63 28.13 -19.64 -24.20
N PRO A 64 28.75 -19.15 -25.29
CA PRO A 64 29.60 -17.96 -25.24
C PRO A 64 28.88 -16.74 -24.65
N ASP A 65 27.59 -16.56 -24.94
CA ASP A 65 26.77 -15.47 -24.41
C ASP A 65 26.59 -15.60 -22.88
N GLN A 66 26.39 -16.82 -22.37
CA GLN A 66 26.34 -17.09 -20.93
C GLN A 66 27.70 -16.87 -20.25
N VAL A 67 28.82 -17.14 -20.94
CA VAL A 67 30.16 -16.79 -20.44
C VAL A 67 30.31 -15.27 -20.37
N GLN A 68 29.83 -14.51 -21.36
CA GLN A 68 29.84 -13.04 -21.32
C GLN A 68 28.95 -12.48 -20.20
N GLN A 69 27.76 -13.06 -19.96
CA GLN A 69 26.89 -12.72 -18.83
C GLN A 69 27.59 -12.97 -17.48
N LEU A 70 28.23 -14.13 -17.31
CA LEU A 70 29.00 -14.40 -16.10
C LEU A 70 30.20 -13.45 -15.97
N GLN A 71 30.89 -13.09 -17.06
CA GLN A 71 31.97 -12.11 -17.04
C GLN A 71 31.50 -10.71 -16.65
N ALA A 72 30.26 -10.33 -16.99
CA ALA A 72 29.65 -9.07 -16.57
C ALA A 72 29.32 -9.06 -15.06
N LEU A 73 29.03 -10.22 -14.46
CA LEU A 73 28.92 -10.37 -13.00
C LEU A 73 30.29 -10.38 -12.31
N GLY A 74 31.24 -11.16 -12.82
CA GLY A 74 32.59 -11.23 -12.30
C GLY A 74 33.41 -12.41 -12.82
N GLN A 75 34.73 -12.36 -12.63
CA GLN A 75 35.64 -13.45 -13.03
C GLN A 75 35.45 -14.72 -12.18
N LYS A 76 34.86 -14.60 -10.99
CA LYS A 76 34.50 -15.72 -10.12
C LYS A 76 33.16 -15.49 -9.43
N VAL A 77 32.27 -16.46 -9.55
CA VAL A 77 31.03 -16.56 -8.76
C VAL A 77 31.12 -17.82 -7.90
N GLU A 78 30.96 -17.68 -6.59
CA GLU A 78 31.17 -18.75 -5.61
C GLU A 78 29.98 -18.85 -4.66
N LEU A 79 29.22 -19.95 -4.76
CA LEU A 79 28.11 -20.27 -3.86
C LEU A 79 28.61 -21.19 -2.75
N ARG A 80 28.27 -20.88 -1.50
CA ARG A 80 28.66 -21.67 -0.32
C ARG A 80 27.47 -21.92 0.60
N VAL A 81 27.22 -23.19 0.90
CA VAL A 81 26.22 -23.61 1.88
C VAL A 81 26.92 -23.84 3.21
N GLY A 82 26.39 -23.25 4.28
CA GLY A 82 26.96 -23.31 5.62
C GLY A 82 25.89 -23.38 6.71
N HIS A 83 26.30 -23.17 7.95
CA HIS A 83 25.42 -23.25 9.11
C HIS A 83 24.41 -22.11 9.14
N ASN A 84 24.83 -20.89 8.80
CA ASN A 84 23.99 -19.69 8.89
C ASN A 84 23.28 -19.30 7.58
N GLY A 85 23.62 -19.93 6.44
CA GLY A 85 22.91 -19.70 5.18
C GLY A 85 23.54 -20.31 3.93
N ILE A 86 23.01 -19.90 2.77
CA ILE A 86 23.64 -20.03 1.45
C ILE A 86 24.19 -18.67 1.03
N HIS A 87 25.51 -18.51 1.14
CA HIS A 87 26.25 -17.31 0.76
C HIS A 87 26.62 -17.33 -0.72
N VAL A 88 26.59 -16.15 -1.34
CA VAL A 88 27.02 -15.93 -2.72
C VAL A 88 28.14 -14.90 -2.71
N TYR A 89 29.32 -15.28 -3.21
CA TYR A 89 30.48 -14.41 -3.34
C TYR A 89 30.75 -14.13 -4.82
N VAL A 90 30.95 -12.85 -5.16
CA VAL A 90 31.33 -12.42 -6.51
C VAL A 90 32.68 -11.72 -6.42
N ASN A 91 33.67 -12.20 -7.17
CA ASN A 91 35.08 -11.77 -7.08
C ASN A 91 35.68 -11.80 -5.64
N GLY A 92 35.09 -12.60 -4.74
CA GLY A 92 35.49 -12.70 -3.33
C GLY A 92 34.75 -11.76 -2.38
N GLU A 93 33.90 -10.87 -2.89
CA GLU A 93 33.01 -10.01 -2.09
C GLU A 93 31.68 -10.71 -1.84
N ASP A 94 31.21 -10.68 -0.59
CA ASP A 94 29.96 -11.30 -0.16
C ASP A 94 28.74 -10.46 -0.59
N GLN A 95 27.71 -11.15 -1.07
CA GLN A 95 26.45 -10.57 -1.55
C GLN A 95 25.30 -10.92 -0.59
N ALA A 96 24.10 -10.38 -0.81
CA ALA A 96 22.94 -10.75 -0.02
C ALA A 96 22.73 -12.28 -0.08
N TYR A 97 22.47 -12.91 1.08
CA TYR A 97 22.55 -14.36 1.22
C TYR A 97 21.29 -14.96 1.84
N LEU A 98 20.97 -16.20 1.46
CA LEU A 98 19.83 -16.93 2.00
C LEU A 98 20.16 -17.40 3.42
N ALA A 99 19.87 -16.59 4.43
CA ALA A 99 20.14 -16.87 5.83
C ALA A 99 19.11 -17.84 6.44
N TRP A 100 19.53 -18.59 7.46
CA TRP A 100 18.66 -19.51 8.19
C TRP A 100 19.11 -19.71 9.64
N ASP A 101 18.17 -20.15 10.48
CA ASP A 101 18.40 -20.68 11.82
C ASP A 101 18.06 -22.19 11.84
N ASP A 102 18.06 -22.85 12.99
CA ASP A 102 17.71 -24.28 13.09
C ASP A 102 16.21 -24.55 12.81
N GLU A 103 15.31 -23.60 13.10
CA GLU A 103 13.88 -23.74 12.84
C GLU A 103 13.60 -23.61 11.35
N SER A 104 14.06 -22.53 10.72
CA SER A 104 13.73 -22.21 9.33
C SER A 104 14.35 -23.20 8.33
N ALA A 105 15.53 -23.75 8.62
CA ALA A 105 16.07 -24.84 7.81
C ALA A 105 15.41 -26.20 8.08
N GLY A 106 14.91 -26.45 9.29
CA GLY A 106 14.04 -27.60 9.57
C GLY A 106 12.76 -27.53 8.75
N ASN A 107 12.11 -26.37 8.74
CA ASN A 107 10.91 -26.11 7.95
C ASN A 107 11.18 -26.21 6.43
N LEU A 108 12.33 -25.70 5.94
CA LEU A 108 12.75 -25.90 4.54
C LEU A 108 12.98 -27.38 4.21
N GLN A 109 13.59 -28.16 5.11
CA GLN A 109 13.76 -29.60 4.92
C GLN A 109 12.41 -30.32 4.79
N GLU A 110 11.43 -29.98 5.65
CA GLU A 110 10.08 -30.54 5.57
C GLU A 110 9.39 -30.19 4.26
N LEU A 111 9.47 -28.92 3.83
CA LEU A 111 8.92 -28.48 2.55
C LEU A 111 9.57 -29.25 1.39
N LEU A 112 10.90 -29.30 1.31
CA LEU A 112 11.63 -30.04 0.27
C LEU A 112 11.35 -31.55 0.29
N ALA A 113 11.04 -32.15 1.45
CA ALA A 113 10.65 -33.55 1.52
C ALA A 113 9.25 -33.81 0.92
N GLY A 114 8.39 -32.80 0.86
CA GLY A 114 7.10 -32.83 0.16
C GLY A 114 7.19 -32.57 -1.34
N VAL A 115 8.30 -32.02 -1.85
CA VAL A 115 8.48 -31.71 -3.29
C VAL A 115 9.01 -32.93 -4.06
N PRO A 116 8.29 -33.45 -5.06
CA PRO A 116 8.75 -34.58 -5.87
C PRO A 116 10.10 -34.29 -6.56
N GLY A 117 11.09 -35.14 -6.34
CA GLY A 117 12.44 -35.02 -6.89
C GLY A 117 13.42 -34.18 -6.06
N ALA A 118 12.99 -33.60 -4.94
CA ALA A 118 13.84 -32.84 -4.02
C ALA A 118 14.29 -33.63 -2.77
N GLU A 119 13.95 -34.93 -2.68
CA GLU A 119 14.14 -35.76 -1.49
C GLU A 119 15.63 -35.88 -1.11
N THR A 120 16.51 -35.91 -2.12
CA THR A 120 17.97 -35.93 -1.92
C THR A 120 18.48 -34.60 -1.35
N ALA A 121 17.87 -33.47 -1.72
CA ALA A 121 18.24 -32.15 -1.18
C ALA A 121 17.79 -32.02 0.28
N ALA A 122 16.55 -32.44 0.59
CA ALA A 122 16.03 -32.50 1.96
C ALA A 122 16.94 -33.35 2.88
N GLN A 123 17.35 -34.55 2.43
CA GLN A 123 18.25 -35.40 3.20
C GLN A 123 19.68 -34.84 3.34
N ALA A 124 20.15 -34.05 2.38
CA ALA A 124 21.49 -33.46 2.42
C ALA A 124 21.58 -32.21 3.31
N LEU A 125 20.48 -31.44 3.46
CA LEU A 125 20.50 -30.12 4.11
C LEU A 125 21.10 -30.11 5.54
N PRO A 126 20.77 -31.06 6.45
CA PRO A 126 21.38 -31.12 7.78
C PRO A 126 22.88 -31.42 7.78
N TRP A 127 23.38 -32.10 6.74
CA TRP A 127 24.80 -32.39 6.58
C TRP A 127 25.54 -31.19 5.97
N LEU A 128 24.95 -30.53 4.98
CA LEU A 128 25.49 -29.29 4.38
C LEU A 128 25.65 -28.16 5.42
N ARG A 129 24.71 -28.03 6.37
CA ARG A 129 24.81 -27.10 7.52
C ARG A 129 25.91 -27.43 8.54
N ARG A 130 26.51 -28.63 8.49
CA ARG A 130 27.59 -29.08 9.40
C ARG A 130 28.95 -29.13 8.72
N VAL A 131 28.95 -29.50 7.45
CA VAL A 131 30.12 -29.64 6.57
C VAL A 131 29.92 -28.67 5.42
N GLY A 132 30.35 -27.42 5.63
CA GLY A 132 30.13 -26.33 4.70
C GLY A 132 30.81 -26.62 3.38
N LEU A 133 29.99 -26.63 2.32
CA LEU A 133 30.42 -26.89 0.96
C LEU A 133 30.38 -25.61 0.13
N GLY A 134 31.26 -25.52 -0.85
CA GLY A 134 31.15 -24.50 -1.88
C GLY A 134 31.44 -25.01 -3.28
N ALA A 135 30.95 -24.28 -4.26
CA ALA A 135 31.26 -24.45 -5.66
C ALA A 135 31.55 -23.06 -6.24
N SER A 136 32.63 -22.93 -7.01
CA SER A 136 32.98 -21.66 -7.66
C SER A 136 33.09 -21.83 -9.16
N ILE A 137 32.31 -21.06 -9.91
CA ILE A 137 32.45 -20.93 -11.36
C ILE A 137 33.49 -19.83 -11.61
N ASN A 138 34.58 -20.17 -12.29
CA ASN A 138 35.62 -19.26 -12.70
C ASN A 138 35.54 -19.08 -14.23
N VAL A 139 35.46 -17.84 -14.71
CA VAL A 139 35.45 -17.48 -16.14
C VAL A 139 36.70 -16.66 -16.48
N PRO A 140 37.21 -16.68 -17.73
CA PRO A 140 38.33 -15.84 -18.13
C PRO A 140 37.99 -14.35 -18.00
N ALA A 141 38.99 -13.50 -17.83
CA ALA A 141 38.79 -12.05 -17.89
C ALA A 141 38.25 -11.62 -19.27
N ALA A 142 37.18 -10.82 -19.31
CA ALA A 142 36.63 -10.28 -20.57
C ALA A 142 37.61 -9.33 -21.26
N SER A 143 38.27 -8.45 -20.50
CA SER A 143 39.45 -7.71 -20.93
C SER A 143 40.29 -7.30 -19.70
N GLY A 144 41.59 -7.63 -19.71
CA GLY A 144 42.50 -7.31 -18.60
C GLY A 144 43.15 -8.53 -17.93
N ALA A 145 43.84 -8.29 -16.82
CA ALA A 145 44.46 -9.33 -16.01
C ALA A 145 43.42 -10.11 -15.18
N ALA A 146 43.80 -11.31 -14.74
CA ALA A 146 43.04 -12.03 -13.73
C ALA A 146 43.05 -11.25 -12.41
N LEU A 147 41.89 -11.11 -11.76
CA LEU A 147 41.76 -10.48 -10.45
C LEU A 147 42.43 -11.36 -9.37
N ASP A 148 43.17 -10.75 -8.45
CA ASP A 148 43.65 -11.44 -7.25
C ASP A 148 42.49 -11.56 -6.24
N ILE A 149 41.72 -12.62 -6.40
CA ILE A 149 40.49 -12.85 -5.64
C ILE A 149 40.83 -13.50 -4.29
N PRO A 150 40.51 -12.85 -3.15
CA PRO A 150 40.83 -13.39 -1.84
C PRO A 150 40.25 -14.80 -1.61
N ARG A 151 41.01 -15.64 -0.90
CA ARG A 151 40.45 -16.88 -0.36
C ARG A 151 39.41 -16.53 0.70
N TRP A 152 38.25 -17.18 0.60
CA TRP A 152 37.20 -17.15 1.62
C TRP A 152 37.76 -17.50 3.00
N ARG A 153 37.25 -16.82 4.03
CA ARG A 153 37.77 -16.88 5.41
C ARG A 153 36.80 -17.51 6.41
N GLY A 154 35.64 -17.97 5.94
CA GLY A 154 34.54 -18.48 6.76
C GLY A 154 33.26 -17.66 6.53
N GLU A 155 32.15 -18.14 7.09
CA GLU A 155 30.85 -17.46 7.00
C GLU A 155 30.90 -16.05 7.59
N THR A 156 30.38 -15.12 6.80
CA THR A 156 30.16 -13.72 7.16
C THR A 156 28.74 -13.59 7.68
N ALA A 157 28.57 -13.73 9.00
CA ALA A 157 27.30 -13.48 9.64
C ALA A 157 27.05 -11.96 9.71
N ILE A 158 26.09 -11.46 8.94
CA ILE A 158 25.53 -10.13 9.19
C ILE A 158 24.76 -10.24 10.51
N SER A 159 25.07 -9.38 11.48
CA SER A 159 24.17 -9.21 12.62
C SER A 159 23.03 -8.31 12.13
N PRO A 160 21.79 -8.81 11.99
CA PRO A 160 20.68 -7.98 11.54
C PRO A 160 20.58 -6.78 12.48
N GLN A 161 20.61 -5.56 11.93
CA GLN A 161 20.32 -4.37 12.73
C GLN A 161 18.87 -4.50 13.18
N GLN A 162 18.69 -4.68 14.49
CA GLN A 162 17.36 -4.77 15.10
C GLN A 162 16.58 -3.51 14.70
N PRO A 163 15.35 -3.62 14.18
CA PRO A 163 14.61 -2.45 13.69
C PRO A 163 14.51 -1.40 14.79
N GLU A 164 14.99 -0.17 14.53
CA GLU A 164 14.76 0.95 15.46
C GLU A 164 13.27 1.36 15.49
N THR A 165 12.51 0.94 14.48
CA THR A 165 11.08 1.17 14.35
C THR A 165 10.27 0.12 15.12
N THR A 166 9.80 0.48 16.31
CA THR A 166 8.76 -0.27 17.06
C THR A 166 7.34 -0.05 16.50
N LYS A 167 7.19 0.32 15.22
CA LYS A 167 5.89 0.45 14.56
C LYS A 167 5.49 -0.90 13.97
N ASP A 168 4.21 -1.25 14.10
CA ASP A 168 3.63 -2.42 13.41
C ASP A 168 3.95 -2.37 11.91
N PRO A 169 4.18 -3.51 11.24
CA PRO A 169 4.30 -3.54 9.79
C PRO A 169 2.99 -3.13 9.11
N LEU A 170 3.07 -2.44 7.97
CA LEU A 170 1.94 -2.22 7.08
C LEU A 170 1.48 -3.60 6.55
N ALA A 171 0.30 -4.06 6.96
CA ALA A 171 -0.20 -5.39 6.57
C ALA A 171 -1.03 -5.30 5.29
N LEU A 172 -0.57 -5.97 4.24
CA LEU A 172 -1.23 -6.05 2.94
C LEU A 172 -1.73 -7.48 2.71
N GLY A 173 -3.00 -7.72 3.01
CA GLY A 173 -3.67 -8.99 2.70
C GLY A 173 -4.02 -9.09 1.22
N VAL A 174 -3.54 -10.14 0.55
CA VAL A 174 -4.00 -10.59 -0.77
C VAL A 174 -4.58 -11.99 -0.63
N SER A 175 -5.67 -12.32 -1.34
CA SER A 175 -6.15 -13.71 -1.44
C SER A 175 -6.52 -14.08 -2.87
N PHE A 176 -6.24 -15.31 -3.31
CA PHE A 176 -6.52 -15.78 -4.67
C PHE A 176 -7.58 -16.89 -4.68
N ASP A 177 -8.63 -16.71 -5.49
CA ASP A 177 -9.68 -17.71 -5.68
C ASP A 177 -9.24 -18.89 -6.59
N GLU A 178 -10.12 -19.87 -6.81
CA GLU A 178 -9.82 -21.03 -7.67
C GLU A 178 -9.53 -20.67 -9.14
N SER A 179 -9.97 -19.49 -9.61
CA SER A 179 -9.68 -18.97 -10.95
C SER A 179 -8.38 -18.16 -11.01
N GLY A 180 -7.66 -18.02 -9.89
CA GLY A 180 -6.47 -17.18 -9.76
C GLY A 180 -6.78 -15.68 -9.73
N SER A 181 -8.04 -15.27 -9.59
CA SER A 181 -8.41 -13.88 -9.42
C SER A 181 -8.11 -13.45 -7.98
N GLY A 182 -7.27 -12.43 -7.83
CA GLY A 182 -6.82 -11.90 -6.54
C GLY A 182 -7.74 -10.82 -5.99
N SER A 183 -7.96 -10.85 -4.68
CA SER A 183 -8.59 -9.82 -3.86
C SER A 183 -7.54 -9.12 -2.99
N LEU A 184 -7.87 -7.92 -2.50
CA LEU A 184 -7.04 -7.16 -1.55
C LEU A 184 -7.85 -6.97 -0.25
N GLY A 185 -7.47 -7.64 0.84
CA GLY A 185 -8.33 -7.82 2.00
C GLY A 185 -9.66 -8.47 1.58
N ALA A 186 -10.78 -7.79 1.86
CA ALA A 186 -12.10 -8.19 1.36
C ALA A 186 -12.55 -7.47 0.06
N ILE A 187 -11.70 -6.65 -0.57
CA ILE A 187 -11.98 -5.98 -1.85
C ILE A 187 -11.91 -7.00 -3.00
N PRO A 188 -13.02 -7.34 -3.67
CA PRO A 188 -13.02 -8.35 -4.73
C PRO A 188 -12.23 -7.91 -5.97
N GLY A 189 -11.57 -8.84 -6.65
CA GLY A 189 -10.77 -8.56 -7.85
C GLY A 189 -11.53 -7.89 -9.00
N SER A 190 -12.86 -8.06 -9.07
CA SER A 190 -13.72 -7.34 -10.02
C SER A 190 -13.81 -5.83 -9.72
N VAL A 191 -13.74 -5.43 -8.45
CA VAL A 191 -13.72 -4.03 -8.01
C VAL A 191 -12.35 -3.42 -8.25
N ILE A 192 -11.27 -4.18 -7.99
CA ILE A 192 -9.92 -3.76 -8.35
C ILE A 192 -9.86 -3.53 -9.87
N ALA A 193 -10.37 -4.47 -10.68
CA ALA A 193 -10.42 -4.33 -12.14
C ALA A 193 -11.19 -3.10 -12.62
N SER A 194 -12.30 -2.71 -11.98
CA SER A 194 -13.01 -1.48 -12.36
C SER A 194 -12.23 -0.20 -12.02
N LEU A 195 -11.41 -0.23 -10.96
CA LEU A 195 -10.54 0.89 -10.57
C LEU A 195 -9.28 0.99 -11.46
N THR A 196 -8.77 -0.13 -11.98
CA THR A 196 -7.52 -0.20 -12.76
C THR A 196 -7.72 -0.22 -14.28
N GLY A 197 -8.87 0.22 -14.78
CA GLY A 197 -9.13 0.35 -16.23
C GLY A 197 -9.57 -0.94 -16.95
N GLY A 198 -10.13 -1.91 -16.22
CA GLY A 198 -10.81 -3.09 -16.74
C GLY A 198 -10.08 -4.42 -16.53
N ALA A 199 -8.87 -4.43 -15.96
CA ALA A 199 -8.09 -5.65 -15.72
C ALA A 199 -7.57 -5.70 -14.28
N ASN A 200 -7.82 -6.80 -13.57
CA ASN A 200 -7.29 -7.02 -12.23
C ASN A 200 -5.75 -7.21 -12.31
N PRO A 201 -4.91 -6.34 -11.70
CA PRO A 201 -3.47 -6.54 -11.67
C PRO A 201 -3.06 -7.73 -10.80
N LEU A 202 -3.91 -8.13 -9.85
CA LEU A 202 -3.70 -9.30 -8.99
C LEU A 202 -4.28 -10.55 -9.65
N GLN A 203 -3.81 -10.89 -10.87
CA GLN A 203 -4.20 -12.15 -11.53
C GLN A 203 -3.04 -13.14 -11.48
N LEU A 204 -3.23 -14.27 -10.79
CA LEU A 204 -2.34 -15.42 -10.89
C LEU A 204 -2.79 -16.34 -12.03
N ASP A 205 -1.84 -17.02 -12.66
CA ASP A 205 -2.14 -18.10 -13.60
C ASP A 205 -2.68 -19.35 -12.84
N PRO A 206 -3.81 -19.95 -13.26
CA PRO A 206 -4.39 -21.11 -12.56
C PRO A 206 -3.48 -22.35 -12.50
N ALA A 207 -2.60 -22.56 -13.48
CA ALA A 207 -1.66 -23.68 -13.43
C ALA A 207 -0.57 -23.44 -12.37
N THR A 208 -0.14 -22.19 -12.20
CA THR A 208 0.76 -21.73 -11.13
C THR A 208 0.10 -21.89 -9.76
N LEU A 209 -1.18 -21.51 -9.62
CA LEU A 209 -1.94 -21.72 -8.38
C LEU A 209 -2.05 -23.22 -8.03
N ALA A 210 -2.40 -24.05 -9.03
CA ALA A 210 -2.48 -25.49 -8.87
C ALA A 210 -1.12 -26.13 -8.54
N GLN A 211 -0.03 -25.61 -9.10
CA GLN A 211 1.33 -26.04 -8.76
C GLN A 211 1.69 -25.69 -7.31
N LEU A 212 1.43 -24.46 -6.84
CA LEU A 212 1.68 -24.06 -5.45
C LEU A 212 0.88 -24.93 -4.47
N LYS A 213 -0.42 -25.10 -4.70
CA LYS A 213 -1.28 -26.02 -3.92
C LYS A 213 -0.78 -27.47 -3.98
N GLY A 214 -0.30 -27.93 -5.14
CA GLY A 214 0.30 -29.26 -5.33
C GLY A 214 1.61 -29.47 -4.57
N LEU A 215 2.34 -28.39 -4.25
CA LEU A 215 3.50 -28.40 -3.34
C LEU A 215 3.10 -28.25 -1.87
N GLY A 216 1.79 -28.24 -1.57
CA GLY A 216 1.25 -28.04 -0.22
C GLY A 216 1.27 -26.59 0.25
N ILE A 217 1.55 -25.62 -0.62
CA ILE A 217 1.59 -24.19 -0.30
C ILE A 217 0.17 -23.63 -0.40
N ASN A 218 -0.38 -23.22 0.74
CA ASN A 218 -1.72 -22.65 0.88
C ASN A 218 -1.67 -21.17 1.28
N ALA A 219 -0.66 -20.76 2.06
CA ALA A 219 -0.42 -19.37 2.44
C ALA A 219 1.07 -19.04 2.37
N LEU A 220 1.37 -17.79 2.00
CA LEU A 220 2.69 -17.19 1.94
C LEU A 220 2.64 -15.84 2.67
N ALA A 221 3.63 -15.51 3.48
CA ALA A 221 3.78 -14.15 4.00
C ALA A 221 5.22 -13.67 3.82
N VAL A 222 5.39 -12.43 3.34
CA VAL A 222 6.68 -11.78 3.11
C VAL A 222 6.69 -10.48 3.90
N GLN A 223 7.63 -10.31 4.84
CA GLN A 223 7.65 -9.12 5.72
C GLN A 223 8.97 -8.35 5.64
N THR A 224 9.04 -7.33 4.79
CA THR A 224 10.24 -6.48 4.68
C THR A 224 10.62 -5.89 6.04
N THR A 225 11.92 -5.91 6.33
CA THR A 225 12.51 -5.27 7.52
C THR A 225 13.82 -4.56 7.14
N PRO A 226 14.30 -3.60 7.94
CA PRO A 226 15.61 -2.96 7.76
C PRO A 226 16.82 -3.90 7.71
N ALA A 227 16.66 -5.20 8.04
CA ALA A 227 17.72 -6.18 8.13
C ALA A 227 17.55 -7.42 7.22
N GLY A 228 16.44 -7.52 6.46
CA GLY A 228 16.17 -8.71 5.64
C GLY A 228 14.70 -8.99 5.33
N ILE A 229 14.46 -10.20 4.81
CA ILE A 229 13.24 -10.72 4.15
C ILE A 229 11.92 -10.27 4.77
N GLU A 230 11.35 -10.90 5.81
CA GLU A 230 11.32 -12.35 6.11
C GLU A 230 10.36 -13.12 5.15
N LEU A 231 10.30 -14.46 5.23
CA LEU A 231 9.34 -15.33 4.54
C LEU A 231 8.72 -16.36 5.51
N THR A 232 7.41 -16.56 5.39
CA THR A 232 6.65 -17.62 6.04
C THR A 232 5.83 -18.40 4.99
N VAL A 233 5.81 -19.73 5.08
CA VAL A 233 4.96 -20.61 4.26
C VAL A 233 4.04 -21.39 5.20
N ASN A 234 2.72 -21.31 5.01
CA ASN A 234 1.71 -21.98 5.85
C ASN A 234 1.90 -21.73 7.37
N GLY A 235 2.27 -20.51 7.77
CA GLY A 235 2.55 -20.16 9.17
C GLY A 235 3.89 -20.68 9.72
N LYS A 236 4.72 -21.37 8.92
CA LYS A 236 6.08 -21.78 9.29
C LYS A 236 7.14 -20.81 8.75
N LYS A 237 8.05 -20.35 9.61
CA LYS A 237 9.20 -19.53 9.23
C LYS A 237 10.08 -20.25 8.21
N MET A 238 10.39 -19.59 7.10
CA MET A 238 11.29 -20.08 6.06
C MET A 238 12.65 -19.35 6.11
N PRO A 239 13.67 -19.86 5.42
CA PRO A 239 14.94 -19.14 5.25
C PRO A 239 14.81 -17.86 4.42
N GLY A 240 15.78 -16.98 4.59
CA GLY A 240 16.44 -16.38 3.42
C GLY A 240 17.06 -15.01 3.65
N ILE A 241 16.90 -14.09 2.71
CA ILE A 241 17.73 -12.88 2.56
C ILE A 241 17.93 -12.13 3.90
N ALA A 242 19.18 -12.12 4.35
CA ALA A 242 19.69 -11.10 5.26
C ALA A 242 20.54 -10.11 4.45
N TYR A 243 20.40 -8.81 4.74
CA TYR A 243 21.21 -7.76 4.13
C TYR A 243 21.49 -6.65 5.14
N ASP A 244 22.55 -5.89 4.88
CA ASP A 244 22.70 -4.50 5.32
C ASP A 244 22.70 -3.58 4.08
N SER A 245 22.73 -2.27 4.28
CA SER A 245 22.71 -1.30 3.17
C SER A 245 23.87 -1.46 2.18
N ALA A 246 25.06 -1.88 2.65
CA ALA A 246 26.22 -2.11 1.78
C ALA A 246 26.09 -3.43 1.00
N TYR A 247 25.53 -4.49 1.61
CA TYR A 247 25.22 -5.75 0.93
C TYR A 247 24.11 -5.60 -0.11
N LEU A 248 23.05 -4.85 0.21
CA LEU A 248 21.96 -4.55 -0.71
C LEU A 248 22.46 -3.76 -1.92
N ALA A 249 23.23 -2.69 -1.70
CA ALA A 249 23.83 -1.90 -2.78
C ALA A 249 24.74 -2.74 -3.70
N ARG A 250 25.60 -3.62 -3.15
CA ARG A 250 26.41 -4.53 -3.98
C ARG A 250 25.55 -5.50 -4.79
N THR A 251 24.50 -6.06 -4.18
CA THR A 251 23.61 -7.02 -4.86
C THR A 251 22.83 -6.36 -5.99
N LEU A 252 22.31 -5.14 -5.77
CA LEU A 252 21.57 -4.38 -6.79
C LEU A 252 22.46 -3.96 -7.96
N ASN A 253 23.73 -3.62 -7.73
CA ASN A 253 24.70 -3.38 -8.81
C ASN A 253 24.94 -4.60 -9.72
N LEU A 254 24.67 -5.82 -9.24
CA LEU A 254 24.77 -7.05 -10.03
C LEU A 254 23.46 -7.40 -10.77
N LEU A 255 22.31 -6.89 -10.31
CA LEU A 255 21.00 -7.26 -10.86
C LEU A 255 20.85 -7.00 -12.37
N PRO A 256 21.33 -5.88 -12.97
CA PRO A 256 21.23 -5.66 -14.42
C PRO A 256 21.87 -6.78 -15.25
N ALA A 257 22.99 -7.34 -14.77
CA ALA A 257 23.69 -8.44 -15.43
C ALA A 257 23.05 -9.82 -15.20
N VAL A 258 22.28 -10.01 -14.11
CA VAL A 258 21.48 -11.24 -13.87
C VAL A 258 20.15 -11.19 -14.62
N ALA A 259 19.45 -10.05 -14.58
CA ALA A 259 18.11 -9.86 -15.12
C ALA A 259 18.10 -9.53 -16.62
N GLY A 260 19.27 -9.28 -17.25
CA GLY A 260 19.38 -8.97 -18.68
C GLY A 260 18.63 -7.69 -19.09
N GLY A 261 18.54 -6.71 -18.19
CA GLY A 261 17.77 -5.47 -18.40
C GLY A 261 16.24 -5.61 -18.27
N ALA A 262 15.73 -6.75 -17.80
CA ALA A 262 14.28 -6.93 -17.57
C ALA A 262 13.72 -6.15 -16.38
N VAL A 263 14.60 -5.61 -15.51
CA VAL A 263 14.23 -4.74 -14.39
C VAL A 263 14.71 -3.33 -14.72
N PRO A 264 13.85 -2.30 -14.71
CA PRO A 264 14.27 -0.91 -14.94
C PRO A 264 15.25 -0.43 -13.86
N ASP A 265 16.28 0.33 -14.26
CA ASP A 265 17.26 0.91 -13.33
C ASP A 265 16.58 1.77 -12.25
N ASP A 266 15.52 2.50 -12.63
CA ASP A 266 14.67 3.30 -11.74
C ASP A 266 14.08 2.46 -10.58
N LEU A 267 13.66 1.23 -10.87
CA LEU A 267 13.11 0.30 -9.87
C LEU A 267 14.21 -0.27 -8.97
N LEU A 268 15.40 -0.49 -9.51
CA LEU A 268 16.58 -0.93 -8.74
C LEU A 268 17.03 0.17 -7.77
N GLN A 269 17.03 1.43 -8.21
CA GLN A 269 17.39 2.57 -7.37
C GLN A 269 16.33 2.78 -6.27
N MET A 270 15.04 2.76 -6.62
CA MET A 270 13.94 2.81 -5.65
C MET A 270 14.06 1.69 -4.60
N ALA A 271 14.37 0.47 -5.03
CA ALA A 271 14.59 -0.65 -4.11
C ALA A 271 15.82 -0.45 -3.20
N ALA A 272 16.92 0.12 -3.72
CA ALA A 272 18.10 0.43 -2.92
C ALA A 272 17.82 1.45 -1.80
N GLU A 273 17.04 2.48 -2.13
CA GLU A 273 16.76 3.61 -1.25
C GLU A 273 15.64 3.31 -0.24
N GLN A 274 14.61 2.57 -0.63
CA GLN A 274 13.40 2.39 0.20
C GLN A 274 13.36 1.06 0.97
N LEU A 275 13.93 -0.05 0.47
CA LEU A 275 13.83 -1.36 1.17
C LEU A 275 14.36 -1.32 2.62
N PRO A 276 15.49 -0.65 2.94
CA PRO A 276 15.97 -0.57 4.32
C PRO A 276 15.04 0.23 5.28
N GLY A 277 14.10 1.02 4.75
CA GLY A 277 13.11 1.77 5.53
C GLY A 277 11.70 1.16 5.50
N LEU A 278 11.45 0.17 4.64
CA LEU A 278 10.16 -0.48 4.50
C LEU A 278 9.94 -1.54 5.59
N ASN A 279 8.82 -1.43 6.30
CA ASN A 279 8.29 -2.45 7.20
C ASN A 279 6.89 -2.87 6.71
N VAL A 280 6.83 -3.71 5.68
CA VAL A 280 5.58 -4.12 5.01
C VAL A 280 5.44 -5.63 5.07
N ALA A 281 4.31 -6.11 5.61
CA ALA A 281 3.93 -7.52 5.66
C ALA A 281 2.89 -7.83 4.56
N LEU A 282 3.33 -8.42 3.46
CA LEU A 282 2.46 -8.96 2.41
C LEU A 282 1.99 -10.36 2.80
N ASN A 283 0.70 -10.53 3.07
CA ASN A 283 0.07 -11.81 3.45
C ASN A 283 -0.75 -12.34 2.27
N VAL A 284 -0.30 -13.40 1.62
CA VAL A 284 -0.97 -14.04 0.47
C VAL A 284 -1.62 -15.35 0.90
N ASP A 285 -2.94 -15.42 0.81
CA ASP A 285 -3.68 -16.68 0.85
C ASP A 285 -3.97 -17.20 -0.57
N LEU A 286 -3.84 -18.51 -0.76
CA LEU A 286 -4.12 -19.20 -2.02
C LEU A 286 -5.42 -20.01 -1.95
N THR A 287 -6.09 -20.05 -0.80
CA THR A 287 -7.33 -20.81 -0.56
C THR A 287 -8.60 -20.03 -0.87
N GLY A 288 -8.50 -18.70 -1.06
CA GLY A 288 -9.61 -17.78 -1.27
C GLY A 288 -10.21 -17.27 0.04
N GLN A 289 -9.49 -17.37 1.16
CA GLN A 289 -9.89 -16.76 2.43
C GLN A 289 -9.35 -15.33 2.52
N PRO A 290 -10.17 -14.34 2.94
CA PRO A 290 -9.69 -12.98 3.18
C PRO A 290 -8.53 -12.95 4.17
N THR A 291 -7.51 -12.16 3.86
CA THR A 291 -6.30 -11.97 4.67
C THR A 291 -6.28 -10.60 5.32
N ASP A 292 -5.58 -10.49 6.45
CA ASP A 292 -5.50 -9.24 7.22
C ASP A 292 -4.90 -8.10 6.39
N PHE A 293 -5.63 -6.99 6.33
CA PHE A 293 -5.30 -5.79 5.56
C PHE A 293 -5.48 -4.56 6.46
N LYS A 294 -4.39 -3.81 6.69
CA LYS A 294 -4.34 -2.70 7.64
C LYS A 294 -3.54 -1.54 7.06
N LEU A 295 -4.20 -0.40 6.82
CA LEU A 295 -3.61 0.82 6.24
C LEU A 295 -3.40 1.96 7.27
N SER A 296 -3.35 1.64 8.56
CA SER A 296 -3.52 2.62 9.65
C SER A 296 -2.55 3.80 9.67
N GLU A 297 -1.40 3.71 9.00
CA GLU A 297 -0.49 4.83 8.75
C GLU A 297 0.12 4.73 7.34
N LEU A 298 -0.52 5.36 6.35
CA LEU A 298 0.06 5.55 5.02
C LEU A 298 0.58 6.99 4.86
N PRO A 299 1.90 7.21 4.65
CA PRO A 299 2.40 8.47 4.12
C PRO A 299 2.04 8.54 2.63
N VAL A 300 1.21 9.53 2.29
CA VAL A 300 0.77 9.80 0.93
C VAL A 300 1.29 11.17 0.52
N LYS A 301 1.75 11.30 -0.72
CA LYS A 301 2.23 12.55 -1.29
C LYS A 301 1.64 12.74 -2.67
N ILE A 302 1.39 13.99 -3.06
CA ILE A 302 1.00 14.38 -4.40
C ILE A 302 2.15 15.25 -4.91
N GLY A 303 2.94 14.72 -5.85
CA GLY A 303 4.10 15.44 -6.40
C GLY A 303 3.69 16.66 -7.22
N ASP A 304 4.66 17.51 -7.59
CA ASP A 304 4.41 18.78 -8.31
C ASP A 304 3.72 18.61 -9.67
N SER A 305 3.81 17.42 -10.27
CA SER A 305 3.12 16.98 -11.50
C SER A 305 1.70 16.48 -11.29
N GLY A 306 1.22 16.38 -10.03
CA GLY A 306 -0.07 15.80 -9.65
C GLY A 306 -0.05 14.28 -9.45
N ASN A 307 1.07 13.60 -9.67
CA ASN A 307 1.19 12.15 -9.47
C ASN A 307 0.99 11.78 -7.99
N LEU A 308 0.20 10.73 -7.73
CA LEU A 308 0.06 10.18 -6.37
C LEU A 308 1.26 9.29 -6.05
N GLU A 309 1.92 9.55 -4.91
CA GLU A 309 2.98 8.74 -4.32
C GLU A 309 2.49 8.14 -3.00
N VAL A 310 2.66 6.84 -2.80
CA VAL A 310 2.37 6.15 -1.54
C VAL A 310 3.64 5.47 -1.08
N MET A 311 4.08 5.70 0.17
CA MET A 311 5.40 5.24 0.65
C MET A 311 6.60 5.76 -0.19
N GLY A 312 6.42 6.83 -0.96
CA GLY A 312 7.42 7.32 -1.93
C GLY A 312 7.45 6.55 -3.26
N ILE A 313 6.43 5.73 -3.55
CA ILE A 313 6.26 5.00 -4.81
C ILE A 313 5.14 5.68 -5.61
N ALA A 314 5.45 6.20 -6.80
CA ALA A 314 4.45 6.79 -7.69
C ALA A 314 3.48 5.72 -8.23
N ILE A 315 2.18 5.96 -8.10
CA ILE A 315 1.10 5.04 -8.52
C ILE A 315 0.72 5.33 -9.99
N PRO A 316 0.99 4.41 -10.94
CA PRO A 316 0.70 4.65 -12.36
C PRO A 316 -0.79 4.86 -12.62
N GLY A 317 -1.11 5.88 -13.41
CA GLY A 317 -2.49 6.20 -13.81
C GLY A 317 -3.33 6.91 -12.74
N VAL A 318 -2.82 7.12 -11.52
CA VAL A 318 -3.48 7.87 -10.47
C VAL A 318 -2.79 9.22 -10.27
N SER A 319 -3.45 10.29 -10.73
CA SER A 319 -2.99 11.66 -10.56
C SER A 319 -4.14 12.61 -10.27
N LEU A 320 -3.87 13.67 -9.51
CA LEU A 320 -4.77 14.81 -9.41
C LEU A 320 -4.75 15.61 -10.72
N PRO A 321 -5.92 16.08 -11.21
CA PRO A 321 -5.98 17.01 -12.33
C PRO A 321 -5.16 18.27 -12.02
N ALA A 322 -4.44 18.78 -13.03
CA ALA A 322 -3.57 19.96 -12.88
C ALA A 322 -4.31 21.19 -12.35
N ASP A 323 -5.57 21.40 -12.77
CA ASP A 323 -6.41 22.51 -12.30
C ASP A 323 -6.76 22.36 -10.81
N THR A 324 -7.03 21.14 -10.34
CA THR A 324 -7.30 20.85 -8.91
C THR A 324 -6.03 21.03 -8.08
N LEU A 325 -4.87 20.56 -8.57
CA LEU A 325 -3.59 20.78 -7.90
C LEU A 325 -3.26 22.27 -7.83
N GLN A 326 -3.54 23.04 -8.88
CA GLN A 326 -3.35 24.49 -8.87
C GLN A 326 -4.27 25.18 -7.87
N GLN A 327 -5.55 24.80 -7.79
CA GLN A 327 -6.49 25.32 -6.79
C GLN A 327 -6.02 25.06 -5.36
N LEU A 328 -5.51 23.85 -5.06
CA LEU A 328 -4.94 23.55 -3.74
C LEU A 328 -3.71 24.42 -3.43
N ARG A 329 -2.81 24.63 -4.40
CA ARG A 329 -1.64 25.51 -4.25
C ARG A 329 -2.03 26.98 -4.08
N ASP A 330 -3.02 27.47 -4.83
CA ASP A 330 -3.52 28.84 -4.74
C ASP A 330 -4.24 29.11 -3.40
N LEU A 331 -4.84 28.07 -2.79
CA LEU A 331 -5.38 28.09 -1.43
C LEU A 331 -4.31 27.92 -0.33
N GLY A 332 -3.04 27.65 -0.70
CA GLY A 332 -1.93 27.45 0.24
C GLY A 332 -1.86 26.08 0.90
N VAL A 333 -2.68 25.12 0.47
CA VAL A 333 -2.80 23.78 1.07
C VAL A 333 -1.50 23.01 0.86
N SER A 334 -0.83 22.66 1.97
CA SER A 334 0.42 21.88 1.98
C SER A 334 0.22 20.47 2.54
N GLN A 335 -0.70 20.30 3.48
CA GLN A 335 -1.02 19.02 4.12
C GLN A 335 -2.53 18.84 4.28
N LEU A 336 -3.05 17.69 3.87
CA LEU A 336 -4.40 17.23 4.20
C LEU A 336 -4.29 15.97 5.08
N ALA A 337 -4.60 16.11 6.37
CA ALA A 337 -4.76 14.97 7.26
C ALA A 337 -6.18 14.41 7.15
N VAL A 338 -6.27 13.09 7.02
CA VAL A 338 -7.53 12.34 6.90
C VAL A 338 -7.56 11.28 8.01
N ASN A 339 -8.58 11.33 8.85
CA ASN A 339 -8.90 10.29 9.82
C ASN A 339 -10.34 9.82 9.56
N ALA A 340 -10.47 8.65 8.93
CA ALA A 340 -11.73 8.11 8.43
C ALA A 340 -12.00 6.71 9.01
N SER A 341 -13.26 6.45 9.34
CA SER A 341 -13.76 5.18 9.87
C SER A 341 -15.16 4.92 9.32
N THR A 342 -15.75 3.78 9.66
CA THR A 342 -17.16 3.49 9.36
C THR A 342 -18.15 4.41 10.10
N GLU A 343 -17.71 5.07 11.19
CA GLU A 343 -18.52 5.93 12.05
C GLU A 343 -18.28 7.43 11.83
N ALA A 344 -17.08 7.85 11.41
CA ALA A 344 -16.73 9.25 11.24
C ALA A 344 -15.65 9.53 10.18
N LEU A 345 -15.73 10.69 9.55
CA LEU A 345 -14.73 11.29 8.67
C LEU A 345 -14.30 12.65 9.23
N ASN A 346 -13.08 12.70 9.77
CA ASN A 346 -12.41 13.90 10.24
C ASN A 346 -11.36 14.32 9.21
N LEU A 347 -11.32 15.60 8.87
CA LEU A 347 -10.35 16.18 7.95
C LEU A 347 -9.67 17.38 8.61
N ALA A 348 -8.39 17.59 8.34
CA ALA A 348 -7.68 18.80 8.72
C ALA A 348 -6.73 19.27 7.62
N VAL A 349 -6.64 20.57 7.40
CA VAL A 349 -5.79 21.21 6.39
C VAL A 349 -4.75 22.08 7.09
N ASP A 350 -3.47 21.79 6.87
CA ASP A 350 -2.32 22.48 7.48
C ASP A 350 -2.45 22.61 9.02
N GLY A 351 -2.95 21.54 9.66
CA GLY A 351 -3.20 21.47 11.11
C GLY A 351 -4.50 22.15 11.59
N LYS A 352 -5.27 22.80 10.73
CA LYS A 352 -6.60 23.35 11.05
C LYS A 352 -7.69 22.31 10.80
N ALA A 353 -8.49 21.99 11.83
CA ALA A 353 -9.60 21.06 11.69
C ALA A 353 -10.72 21.62 10.79
N LEU A 354 -11.27 20.78 9.93
CA LEU A 354 -12.51 21.02 9.19
C LEU A 354 -13.71 20.47 9.99
N PRO A 355 -14.96 20.75 9.57
CA PRO A 355 -16.13 20.08 10.11
C PRO A 355 -16.02 18.56 9.93
N SER A 356 -16.34 17.79 10.97
CA SER A 356 -16.29 16.33 10.96
C SER A 356 -17.66 15.77 10.61
N ILE A 357 -17.70 14.72 9.79
CA ILE A 357 -18.95 14.04 9.44
C ILE A 357 -19.03 12.76 10.26
N ARG A 358 -20.03 12.64 11.14
CA ARG A 358 -20.38 11.38 11.79
C ARG A 358 -21.52 10.70 11.06
N PHE A 359 -21.39 9.43 10.75
CA PHE A 359 -22.40 8.62 10.09
C PHE A 359 -23.31 7.94 11.12
N ALA A 360 -24.62 7.96 10.87
CA ALA A 360 -25.54 7.12 11.62
C ALA A 360 -25.33 5.64 11.22
N PRO A 361 -25.81 4.65 12.02
CA PRO A 361 -25.73 3.24 11.65
C PRO A 361 -26.32 2.96 10.26
N GLY A 362 -25.48 2.55 9.32
CA GLY A 362 -25.83 2.34 7.90
C GLY A 362 -25.83 3.59 7.01
N GLY A 363 -25.73 4.80 7.58
CA GLY A 363 -25.74 6.06 6.84
C GLY A 363 -24.58 6.23 5.85
N LEU A 364 -23.39 5.76 6.21
CA LEU A 364 -22.24 5.70 5.29
C LEU A 364 -22.55 4.83 4.06
N ALA A 365 -23.15 3.65 4.26
CA ALA A 365 -23.53 2.75 3.17
C ALA A 365 -24.63 3.36 2.28
N THR A 366 -25.59 4.10 2.87
CA THR A 366 -26.59 4.87 2.12
C THR A 366 -25.94 5.93 1.23
N ILE A 367 -25.05 6.77 1.78
CA ILE A 367 -24.36 7.83 1.03
C ILE A 367 -23.47 7.23 -0.06
N ALA A 368 -22.74 6.18 0.26
CA ALA A 368 -21.80 5.55 -0.66
C ALA A 368 -22.50 4.78 -1.79
N GLY A 369 -23.68 4.19 -1.54
CA GLY A 369 -24.52 3.57 -2.58
C GLY A 369 -24.96 4.57 -3.66
N ILE A 370 -25.26 5.82 -3.29
CA ILE A 370 -25.60 6.90 -4.23
C ILE A 370 -24.39 7.25 -5.10
N ALA A 371 -23.22 7.43 -4.50
CA ALA A 371 -21.97 7.69 -5.24
C ALA A 371 -21.60 6.52 -6.18
N GLY A 372 -21.87 5.28 -5.76
CA GLY A 372 -21.67 4.07 -6.55
C GLY A 372 -22.53 4.01 -7.81
N ALA A 373 -23.82 4.30 -7.68
CA ALA A 373 -24.75 4.34 -8.80
C ALA A 373 -24.30 5.33 -9.90
N GLN A 374 -23.68 6.45 -9.51
CA GLN A 374 -23.16 7.47 -10.43
C GLN A 374 -21.82 7.08 -11.07
N SER A 375 -20.99 6.27 -10.39
CA SER A 375 -19.69 5.79 -10.89
C SER A 375 -19.74 4.43 -11.60
N GLY A 376 -20.91 3.78 -11.64
CA GLY A 376 -21.09 2.46 -12.25
C GLY A 376 -20.57 1.29 -11.40
N ILE A 377 -20.26 1.53 -10.12
CA ILE A 377 -19.80 0.52 -9.17
C ILE A 377 -21.00 0.05 -8.33
N SER A 378 -21.15 -1.27 -8.11
CA SER A 378 -22.26 -1.80 -7.33
C SER A 378 -22.17 -1.40 -5.84
N GLY A 379 -23.32 -1.24 -5.19
CA GLY A 379 -23.37 -0.92 -3.75
C GLY A 379 -22.62 -1.95 -2.90
N ASP A 380 -22.72 -3.25 -3.23
CA ASP A 380 -22.00 -4.32 -2.53
C ASP A 380 -20.47 -4.18 -2.66
N ALA A 381 -19.98 -3.78 -3.84
CA ALA A 381 -18.55 -3.55 -4.09
C ALA A 381 -18.02 -2.37 -3.27
N ILE A 382 -18.80 -1.30 -3.15
CA ILE A 382 -18.46 -0.13 -2.34
C ILE A 382 -18.53 -0.42 -0.85
N ASN A 383 -19.54 -1.17 -0.40
CA ASN A 383 -19.62 -1.61 0.99
C ASN A 383 -18.42 -2.49 1.38
N ALA A 384 -18.01 -3.42 0.50
CA ALA A 384 -16.81 -4.23 0.71
C ALA A 384 -15.52 -3.39 0.73
N LEU A 385 -15.42 -2.37 -0.13
CA LEU A 385 -14.30 -1.42 -0.15
C LEU A 385 -14.22 -0.61 1.14
N LEU A 386 -15.35 -0.03 1.57
CA LEU A 386 -15.42 0.79 2.78
C LEU A 386 -15.18 -0.02 4.05
N ASP A 387 -15.74 -1.22 4.18
CA ASP A 387 -15.45 -2.11 5.31
C ASP A 387 -13.96 -2.48 5.32
N THR A 388 -13.38 -2.90 4.18
CA THR A 388 -11.95 -3.28 4.13
C THR A 388 -11.01 -2.13 4.49
N VAL A 389 -11.31 -0.89 4.07
CA VAL A 389 -10.41 0.26 4.24
C VAL A 389 -10.64 1.00 5.57
N LEU A 390 -11.88 1.04 6.08
CA LEU A 390 -12.27 1.91 7.20
C LEU A 390 -12.58 1.17 8.51
N LYS A 391 -12.72 -0.16 8.50
CA LYS A 391 -13.04 -0.97 9.69
C LYS A 391 -12.03 -0.82 10.83
N ASP A 392 -10.73 -0.81 10.50
CA ASP A 392 -9.64 -0.62 11.48
C ASP A 392 -9.24 0.86 11.64
N GLY A 393 -9.95 1.77 10.96
CA GLY A 393 -9.60 3.18 10.86
C GLY A 393 -8.46 3.46 9.87
N LEU A 394 -8.71 4.41 8.96
CA LEU A 394 -7.70 5.00 8.09
C LEU A 394 -7.21 6.30 8.71
N SER A 395 -5.92 6.38 9.03
CA SER A 395 -5.23 7.60 9.46
C SER A 395 -4.07 7.87 8.50
N THR A 396 -4.16 8.96 7.73
CA THR A 396 -3.18 9.28 6.69
C THR A 396 -2.96 10.78 6.58
N VAL A 397 -1.76 11.16 6.15
CA VAL A 397 -1.38 12.54 5.82
C VAL A 397 -1.06 12.56 4.33
N VAL A 398 -1.80 13.37 3.59
CA VAL A 398 -1.55 13.65 2.18
C VAL A 398 -0.75 14.95 2.08
N ALA A 399 0.55 14.82 1.83
CA ALA A 399 1.42 15.95 1.52
C ALA A 399 1.14 16.45 0.08
N VAL A 400 1.05 17.77 -0.11
CA VAL A 400 0.77 18.39 -1.42
C VAL A 400 1.98 19.21 -1.87
N GLY A 401 2.60 18.79 -2.98
CA GLY A 401 3.84 19.36 -3.51
C GLY A 401 5.11 18.79 -2.88
N ASP A 402 6.25 18.98 -3.55
CA ASP A 402 7.51 18.30 -3.21
C ASP A 402 8.17 18.78 -1.91
N ALA A 403 7.76 19.94 -1.37
CA ALA A 403 8.29 20.50 -0.13
C ALA A 403 7.49 20.13 1.14
N ALA A 404 6.33 19.47 1.00
CA ALA A 404 5.46 19.15 2.13
C ALA A 404 5.88 17.85 2.83
N THR A 405 5.86 17.85 4.17
CA THR A 405 6.16 16.65 4.98
C THR A 405 4.90 15.85 5.32
N THR A 406 5.06 14.56 5.62
CA THR A 406 3.99 13.64 6.02
C THR A 406 3.92 13.41 7.55
N GLU A 407 4.63 14.22 8.35
CA GLU A 407 4.80 14.00 9.81
C GLU A 407 3.63 14.50 10.68
N ALA A 408 2.64 15.20 10.13
CA ALA A 408 1.57 15.82 10.90
C ALA A 408 0.48 14.80 11.31
N ALA A 409 0.56 14.27 12.54
CA ALA A 409 -0.49 13.41 13.10
C ALA A 409 -1.89 14.04 12.93
N PRO A 410 -2.94 13.27 12.55
CA PRO A 410 -4.28 13.81 12.40
C PRO A 410 -4.75 14.42 13.72
N VAL A 411 -5.09 15.70 13.67
CA VAL A 411 -5.59 16.44 14.83
C VAL A 411 -6.95 15.86 15.22
N GLU A 412 -7.05 15.33 16.44
CA GLU A 412 -8.33 14.93 17.01
C GLU A 412 -9.21 16.17 17.12
N ALA A 413 -10.32 16.19 16.38
CA ALA A 413 -11.10 17.41 16.19
C ALA A 413 -11.85 17.79 17.47
N SER A 414 -11.40 18.85 18.13
CA SER A 414 -12.05 19.45 19.28
C SER A 414 -12.81 20.70 18.82
N TYR A 415 -14.14 20.65 18.92
CA TYR A 415 -15.01 21.76 18.54
C TYR A 415 -15.37 22.62 19.75
N ALA A 416 -14.98 23.89 19.71
CA ALA A 416 -15.23 24.82 20.80
C ALA A 416 -16.72 25.22 20.87
N PRO A 417 -17.34 25.27 22.06
CA PRO A 417 -18.66 25.86 22.24
C PRO A 417 -18.68 27.32 21.75
N ALA A 418 -19.79 27.74 21.14
CA ALA A 418 -19.95 29.12 20.69
C ALA A 418 -19.96 30.11 21.86
N GLU A 419 -19.12 31.15 21.78
CA GLU A 419 -19.06 32.23 22.78
C GLU A 419 -20.17 33.26 22.54
N LEU A 420 -21.35 33.03 23.12
CA LEU A 420 -22.50 33.94 23.02
C LEU A 420 -22.42 35.19 23.90
N GLY A 421 -21.54 35.21 24.91
CA GLY A 421 -21.56 36.24 25.96
C GLY A 421 -22.91 36.28 26.69
N ASP A 422 -23.53 37.47 26.75
CA ASP A 422 -24.88 37.68 27.32
C ASP A 422 -26.03 37.41 26.32
N MET A 423 -25.74 37.00 25.08
CA MET A 423 -26.78 36.79 24.06
C MET A 423 -27.49 35.45 24.23
N ALA A 424 -28.81 35.45 24.03
CA ALA A 424 -29.57 34.21 23.91
C ALA A 424 -29.30 33.53 22.57
N ALA A 425 -29.23 32.19 22.57
CA ALA A 425 -29.13 31.39 21.36
C ALA A 425 -30.28 31.72 20.38
N PRO A 426 -30.00 32.01 19.09
CA PRO A 426 -31.04 32.22 18.10
C PRO A 426 -31.81 30.92 17.84
N VAL A 427 -33.13 31.03 17.69
CA VAL A 427 -34.05 29.90 17.46
C VAL A 427 -34.72 30.06 16.10
N ILE A 428 -34.57 29.07 15.23
CA ILE A 428 -35.10 29.06 13.86
C ILE A 428 -35.88 27.76 13.65
N LYS A 429 -37.20 27.86 13.45
CA LYS A 429 -38.08 26.71 13.20
C LYS A 429 -38.81 26.90 11.89
N LEU A 430 -38.56 26.02 10.93
CA LEU A 430 -39.00 26.14 9.55
C LEU A 430 -39.62 24.81 9.09
N ASN A 431 -40.83 24.88 8.56
CA ASN A 431 -41.44 23.77 7.82
C ASN A 431 -41.55 24.21 6.36
N ALA A 432 -41.08 23.41 5.43
CA ALA A 432 -41.14 23.68 4.00
C ALA A 432 -41.77 22.51 3.23
N THR A 433 -42.42 22.82 2.11
CA THR A 433 -42.88 21.81 1.15
C THR A 433 -42.12 22.00 -0.15
N LEU A 434 -41.56 20.90 -0.66
CA LEU A 434 -40.87 20.81 -1.93
C LEU A 434 -41.73 19.96 -2.89
N LYS A 435 -41.93 20.45 -4.11
CA LYS A 435 -42.62 19.70 -5.16
C LYS A 435 -42.03 20.04 -6.52
N ASP A 436 -41.79 19.03 -7.36
CA ASP A 436 -41.21 19.20 -8.71
C ASP A 436 -39.91 20.06 -8.71
N GLY A 437 -39.15 20.02 -7.61
CA GLY A 437 -37.92 20.81 -7.40
C GLY A 437 -38.11 22.28 -7.01
N GLN A 438 -39.33 22.73 -6.77
CA GLN A 438 -39.64 24.07 -6.27
C GLN A 438 -40.18 24.03 -4.84
N ILE A 439 -39.74 24.99 -4.02
CA ILE A 439 -40.26 25.17 -2.66
C ILE A 439 -41.64 25.84 -2.80
N THR A 440 -42.71 25.09 -2.55
CA THR A 440 -44.10 25.54 -2.73
C THR A 440 -44.67 26.21 -1.48
N SER A 441 -44.14 25.90 -0.30
CA SER A 441 -44.48 26.59 0.95
C SER A 441 -43.29 26.67 1.92
N VAL A 442 -43.26 27.72 2.75
CA VAL A 442 -42.34 27.87 3.89
C VAL A 442 -43.09 28.51 5.06
N GLY A 443 -42.98 27.93 6.25
CA GLY A 443 -43.59 28.47 7.48
C GLY A 443 -45.13 28.51 7.45
N GLY A 444 -45.76 27.73 6.56
CA GLY A 444 -47.21 27.77 6.32
C GLY A 444 -47.69 28.87 5.36
N LEU A 445 -46.78 29.62 4.74
CA LEU A 445 -47.07 30.56 3.64
C LEU A 445 -46.72 29.91 2.30
N SER A 446 -47.57 30.09 1.28
CA SER A 446 -47.28 29.62 -0.08
C SER A 446 -46.26 30.49 -0.81
N ALA A 447 -45.65 29.96 -1.87
CA ALA A 447 -44.73 30.70 -2.73
C ALA A 447 -45.34 32.00 -3.28
N GLU A 448 -46.63 32.02 -3.64
CA GLU A 448 -47.32 33.22 -4.12
C GLU A 448 -47.52 34.26 -3.01
N GLN A 449 -47.80 33.82 -1.78
CA GLN A 449 -47.92 34.71 -0.62
C GLN A 449 -46.58 35.35 -0.27
N LEU A 450 -45.49 34.58 -0.32
CA LEU A 450 -44.13 35.06 -0.11
C LEU A 450 -43.68 36.00 -1.23
N ALA A 451 -43.99 35.69 -2.49
CA ALA A 451 -43.75 36.58 -3.62
C ALA A 451 -44.52 37.91 -3.47
N GLY A 452 -45.75 37.86 -2.93
CA GLY A 452 -46.53 39.05 -2.57
C GLY A 452 -45.92 39.92 -1.45
N LEU A 453 -45.02 39.34 -0.66
CA LEU A 453 -44.19 40.05 0.34
C LEU A 453 -42.80 40.44 -0.20
N GLY A 454 -42.53 40.22 -1.49
CA GLY A 454 -41.24 40.49 -2.13
C GLY A 454 -40.18 39.40 -1.92
N VAL A 455 -40.56 38.25 -1.35
CA VAL A 455 -39.66 37.10 -1.11
C VAL A 455 -39.80 36.10 -2.26
N ALA A 456 -38.79 36.04 -3.12
CA ALA A 456 -38.68 34.99 -4.13
C ALA A 456 -38.02 33.73 -3.51
N LEU A 457 -38.69 32.58 -3.60
CA LEU A 457 -38.11 31.30 -3.20
C LEU A 457 -37.23 30.72 -4.31
N PRO A 458 -36.02 30.20 -4.00
CA PRO A 458 -35.19 29.51 -4.99
C PRO A 458 -35.75 28.13 -5.32
N ALA A 459 -35.47 27.66 -6.54
CA ALA A 459 -35.57 26.24 -6.88
C ALA A 459 -34.37 25.48 -6.29
N LEU A 460 -34.52 24.20 -5.97
CA LEU A 460 -33.39 23.38 -5.54
C LEU A 460 -32.46 23.06 -6.73
N PRO A 461 -31.13 23.04 -6.52
CA PRO A 461 -30.19 22.57 -7.53
C PRO A 461 -30.48 21.13 -7.99
N ALA A 462 -30.28 20.84 -9.28
CA ALA A 462 -30.63 19.55 -9.88
C ALA A 462 -29.90 18.36 -9.23
N ASN A 463 -28.67 18.55 -8.74
CA ASN A 463 -27.93 17.54 -7.98
C ASN A 463 -28.57 17.25 -6.61
N VAL A 464 -29.12 18.25 -5.93
CA VAL A 464 -29.87 18.06 -4.67
C VAL A 464 -31.16 17.28 -4.97
N MET A 465 -31.86 17.61 -6.06
CA MET A 465 -33.04 16.86 -6.49
C MET A 465 -32.75 15.39 -6.81
N GLN A 466 -31.63 15.11 -7.47
CA GLN A 466 -31.19 13.75 -7.74
C GLN A 466 -30.94 12.98 -6.42
N ILE A 467 -30.20 13.57 -5.48
CA ILE A 467 -29.91 12.97 -4.17
C ILE A 467 -31.19 12.66 -3.39
N LEU A 468 -32.16 13.58 -3.37
CA LEU A 468 -33.46 13.35 -2.71
C LEU A 468 -34.25 12.21 -3.35
N GLY A 469 -34.20 12.08 -4.69
CA GLY A 469 -34.81 10.97 -5.43
C GLY A 469 -34.13 9.64 -5.16
N ASP A 470 -32.79 9.59 -5.19
CA ASP A 470 -31.99 8.40 -4.92
C ASP A 470 -32.17 7.88 -3.48
N LEU A 471 -32.55 8.77 -2.54
CA LEU A 471 -32.87 8.47 -1.14
C LEU A 471 -34.32 8.02 -0.87
N ASP A 472 -35.23 8.04 -1.87
CA ASP A 472 -36.70 7.95 -1.68
C ASP A 472 -37.18 8.91 -0.55
N ALA A 473 -36.62 10.13 -0.53
CA ALA A 473 -36.86 11.09 0.54
C ALA A 473 -38.29 11.66 0.42
N LYS A 474 -39.13 11.39 1.43
CA LYS A 474 -40.47 11.98 1.63
C LYS A 474 -40.45 13.07 2.69
N THR A 475 -39.53 12.96 3.64
CA THR A 475 -39.20 14.01 4.61
C THR A 475 -37.69 14.12 4.78
N VAL A 476 -37.20 15.35 4.93
CA VAL A 476 -35.82 15.64 5.34
C VAL A 476 -35.86 16.54 6.55
N GLY A 477 -35.19 16.14 7.62
CA GLY A 477 -34.99 16.94 8.82
C GLY A 477 -33.55 17.45 8.88
N ILE A 478 -33.37 18.75 9.11
CA ILE A 478 -32.07 19.36 9.40
C ILE A 478 -32.19 20.00 10.78
N VAL A 479 -31.48 19.45 11.77
CA VAL A 479 -31.57 19.86 13.16
C VAL A 479 -30.18 20.27 13.64
N ASN A 480 -30.03 21.53 14.06
CA ASN A 480 -28.82 21.99 14.72
C ASN A 480 -29.02 21.94 16.23
N THR A 481 -28.20 21.13 16.88
CA THR A 481 -27.94 21.19 18.32
C THR A 481 -26.57 21.84 18.55
N PRO A 482 -26.20 22.24 19.77
CA PRO A 482 -24.92 22.90 20.01
C PRO A 482 -23.74 22.11 19.43
N ASN A 483 -22.99 22.76 18.53
CA ASN A 483 -21.86 22.21 17.77
C ASN A 483 -22.16 21.02 16.83
N ASN A 484 -23.43 20.65 16.58
CA ASN A 484 -23.77 19.52 15.73
C ASN A 484 -25.03 19.74 14.86
N LEU A 485 -24.86 19.60 13.54
CA LEU A 485 -25.93 19.65 12.54
C LEU A 485 -26.31 18.22 12.11
N GLU A 486 -27.40 17.68 12.63
CA GLU A 486 -27.95 16.38 12.22
C GLU A 486 -28.80 16.50 10.96
N ILE A 487 -28.61 15.56 10.03
CA ILE A 487 -29.41 15.37 8.83
C ILE A 487 -30.14 14.03 8.93
N SER A 488 -31.47 14.07 8.86
CA SER A 488 -32.35 12.90 8.86
C SER A 488 -33.19 12.83 7.59
N VAL A 489 -33.49 11.62 7.15
CA VAL A 489 -34.32 11.32 5.97
C VAL A 489 -35.38 10.31 6.38
N ASN A 490 -36.64 10.56 6.04
CA ASN A 490 -37.78 9.71 6.40
C ASN A 490 -37.90 9.45 7.92
N GLY A 491 -37.42 10.39 8.74
CA GLY A 491 -37.39 10.30 10.20
C GLY A 491 -36.23 9.49 10.80
N ALA A 492 -35.31 8.96 9.98
CA ALA A 492 -34.09 8.29 10.43
C ALA A 492 -32.87 9.21 10.25
N PRO A 493 -31.96 9.33 11.23
CA PRO A 493 -30.71 10.06 11.05
C PRO A 493 -29.83 9.34 10.02
N VAL A 494 -29.14 10.10 9.16
CA VAL A 494 -28.24 9.57 8.11
C VAL A 494 -26.80 9.97 8.41
N ALA A 495 -26.58 11.27 8.67
CA ALA A 495 -25.29 11.79 9.08
C ALA A 495 -25.49 13.01 9.99
N SER A 496 -24.46 13.37 10.75
CA SER A 496 -24.39 14.64 11.46
C SER A 496 -23.04 15.29 11.22
N ILE A 497 -22.99 16.61 11.23
CA ILE A 497 -21.75 17.38 11.05
C ILE A 497 -21.40 18.04 12.37
N ASP A 498 -20.26 17.68 12.97
CA ASP A 498 -19.69 18.38 14.11
C ASP A 498 -18.85 19.58 13.64
N TYR A 499 -19.03 20.73 14.26
CA TYR A 499 -18.32 21.95 13.86
C TYR A 499 -18.26 23.00 14.98
N ASP A 500 -17.38 23.97 14.78
CA ASP A 500 -17.38 25.25 15.51
C ASP A 500 -17.18 26.40 14.52
N ALA A 501 -17.05 27.63 15.03
CA ALA A 501 -16.84 28.80 14.19
C ALA A 501 -15.51 28.77 13.41
N ALA A 502 -14.45 28.16 13.97
CA ALA A 502 -13.13 28.09 13.35
C ALA A 502 -13.05 27.03 12.25
N SER A 503 -13.70 25.88 12.44
CA SER A 503 -13.77 24.82 11.43
C SER A 503 -14.68 25.23 10.26
N LEU A 504 -15.81 25.89 10.53
CA LEU A 504 -16.64 26.49 9.47
C LEU A 504 -15.92 27.62 8.73
N ALA A 505 -15.18 28.49 9.42
CA ALA A 505 -14.39 29.52 8.76
C ALA A 505 -13.35 28.89 7.82
N THR A 506 -12.60 27.89 8.29
CA THR A 506 -11.60 27.16 7.49
C THR A 506 -12.24 26.49 6.26
N ALA A 507 -13.38 25.82 6.43
CA ALA A 507 -14.13 25.23 5.31
C ALA A 507 -14.62 26.27 4.30
N LEU A 508 -15.11 27.42 4.78
CA LEU A 508 -15.58 28.52 3.93
C LEU A 508 -14.42 29.22 3.20
N GLU A 509 -13.23 29.28 3.79
CA GLU A 509 -12.01 29.75 3.10
C GLU A 509 -11.62 28.83 1.94
N LEU A 510 -11.61 27.52 2.15
CA LEU A 510 -11.33 26.52 1.11
C LEU A 510 -12.42 26.50 0.04
N ALA A 511 -13.67 26.79 0.40
CA ALA A 511 -14.80 26.82 -0.53
C ALA A 511 -14.76 28.02 -1.50
N LYS A 512 -14.03 29.12 -1.20
CA LYS A 512 -14.02 30.38 -1.97
C LYS A 512 -14.00 30.20 -3.51
N PRO A 513 -13.18 29.34 -4.14
CA PRO A 513 -13.16 29.16 -5.59
C PRO A 513 -14.47 28.61 -6.19
N TYR A 514 -15.28 27.92 -5.38
CA TYR A 514 -16.53 27.28 -5.78
C TYR A 514 -17.78 28.11 -5.45
N LEU A 515 -17.62 29.30 -4.85
CA LEU A 515 -18.73 30.20 -4.49
C LEU A 515 -19.13 31.17 -5.61
N ALA A 516 -18.47 31.12 -6.76
CA ALA A 516 -18.77 31.96 -7.92
C ALA A 516 -20.23 31.80 -8.38
N GLY A 517 -20.92 32.92 -8.64
CA GLY A 517 -22.33 32.97 -8.98
C GLY A 517 -23.29 32.83 -7.79
N THR A 518 -22.78 32.73 -6.56
CA THR A 518 -23.61 32.72 -5.33
C THR A 518 -23.58 34.09 -4.63
N PRO A 519 -24.55 34.40 -3.74
CA PRO A 519 -24.47 35.60 -2.90
C PRO A 519 -23.22 35.68 -2.01
N LEU A 520 -22.52 34.57 -1.79
CA LEU A 520 -21.28 34.50 -1.00
C LEU A 520 -20.03 34.91 -1.81
N GLU A 521 -20.16 35.19 -3.11
CA GLU A 521 -19.09 35.81 -3.91
C GLU A 521 -18.88 37.29 -3.53
N ASP A 522 -19.91 37.98 -3.04
CA ASP A 522 -19.81 39.37 -2.61
C ASP A 522 -18.97 39.48 -1.31
N PRO A 523 -17.85 40.22 -1.31
CA PRO A 523 -17.00 40.36 -0.12
C PRO A 523 -17.71 40.93 1.11
N ALA A 524 -18.72 41.78 0.94
CA ALA A 524 -19.48 42.34 2.05
C ALA A 524 -20.46 41.32 2.66
N VAL A 525 -21.03 40.44 1.83
CA VAL A 525 -21.86 39.32 2.31
C VAL A 525 -20.98 38.26 2.97
N MET A 526 -19.84 37.92 2.37
CA MET A 526 -18.84 37.03 2.96
C MET A 526 -18.36 37.55 4.33
N GLN A 527 -18.07 38.84 4.44
CA GLN A 527 -17.71 39.45 5.72
C GLN A 527 -18.85 39.41 6.74
N LEU A 528 -20.10 39.66 6.33
CA LEU A 528 -21.26 39.50 7.21
C LEU A 528 -21.39 38.06 7.74
N ILE A 529 -21.18 37.06 6.88
CA ILE A 529 -21.20 35.65 7.30
C ILE A 529 -20.07 35.37 8.31
N MET A 530 -18.82 35.73 7.98
CA MET A 530 -17.65 35.49 8.82
C MET A 530 -17.73 36.20 10.17
N ASP A 531 -18.06 37.50 10.18
CA ASP A 531 -17.96 38.35 11.36
C ASP A 531 -19.20 38.28 12.27
N GLN A 532 -20.38 37.91 11.74
CA GLN A 532 -21.65 37.99 12.48
C GLN A 532 -22.43 36.67 12.56
N ILE A 533 -22.36 35.80 11.54
CA ILE A 533 -23.16 34.56 11.50
C ILE A 533 -22.39 33.35 11.99
N LEU A 534 -21.15 33.14 11.54
CA LEU A 534 -20.32 32.01 11.97
C LEU A 534 -20.09 31.93 13.48
N PRO A 535 -19.87 33.03 14.24
CA PRO A 535 -19.66 32.95 15.69
C PRO A 535 -20.87 32.41 16.46
N ILE A 536 -22.09 32.64 15.95
CA ILE A 536 -23.35 32.22 16.59
C ILE A 536 -23.95 30.93 16.00
N ALA A 537 -23.49 30.51 14.82
CA ALA A 537 -24.00 29.32 14.13
C ALA A 537 -23.94 28.05 15.01
N PRO A 538 -22.82 27.71 15.69
CA PRO A 538 -22.76 26.52 16.53
C PRO A 538 -23.70 26.56 17.74
N ALA A 539 -24.26 27.71 18.11
CA ALA A 539 -25.23 27.87 19.20
C ALA A 539 -26.70 27.86 18.75
N THR A 540 -26.98 27.87 17.44
CA THR A 540 -28.32 28.12 16.90
C THR A 540 -29.24 26.90 17.10
N ASP A 541 -30.42 27.05 17.73
CA ASP A 541 -31.49 26.02 17.73
C ASP A 541 -32.20 26.07 16.37
N LEU A 542 -31.68 25.33 15.40
CA LEU A 542 -32.27 25.19 14.07
C LEU A 542 -33.09 23.90 14.00
N ASN A 543 -34.33 23.99 13.55
CA ASN A 543 -35.14 22.83 13.18
C ASN A 543 -35.83 23.12 11.85
N VAL A 544 -35.34 22.51 10.77
CA VAL A 544 -35.95 22.58 9.44
C VAL A 544 -36.54 21.21 9.11
N GLN A 545 -37.83 21.17 8.78
CA GLN A 545 -38.47 19.98 8.22
C GLN A 545 -38.95 20.28 6.80
N ILE A 546 -38.52 19.46 5.86
CA ILE A 546 -38.86 19.56 4.44
C ILE A 546 -39.71 18.35 4.08
N ALA A 547 -40.97 18.57 3.70
CA ALA A 547 -41.78 17.55 3.04
C ALA A 547 -41.46 17.55 1.55
N VAL A 548 -41.30 16.37 0.95
CA VAL A 548 -41.01 16.18 -0.47
C VAL A 548 -42.21 15.45 -1.10
N GLU A 549 -42.84 16.09 -2.10
CA GLU A 549 -44.08 15.64 -2.79
C GLU A 549 -43.87 15.29 -4.26
#